data_AF-A0A534ZC62-F1
#
_entry.id   AF-A0A534ZC62-F1
#
_cell.length_a   1.000
_cell.length_b   1.000
_cell.length_c   1.000
_cell.angle_alpha   90.00
_cell.angle_beta   90.00
_cell.angle_gamma   90.00
#
_symmetry.space_group_name_H-M   'P 1'
#
loop_
_entity.id
_entity.type
_entity.pdbx_description
1 polymer ?
#
loop_
_entity_poly.entity_id
_entity_poly.type
_entity_poly.pdbx_seq_one_letter_code
_entity_poly.pdbx_strand_id
1 'polypeptide(L)'
;MPSRAAAERIRKAIALVNSVADEAGDEEITPTEIAEAIRDCLELPEEELAPNVRRYLGEALDAVSDGMPADFVAMTLYAALGALREGGAKAELN
;
A
#
# COMPACT_ATOMS: atom_id res chain seq x y z
N MET A 1 -16.09 4.63 -9.23
CA MET A 1 -15.49 5.55 -8.23
C MET A 1 -13.99 5.30 -8.19
N PRO A 2 -13.15 6.29 -8.53
CA PRO A 2 -11.69 6.16 -8.60
C PRO A 2 -11.06 5.57 -7.33
N SER A 3 -11.58 5.94 -6.15
CA SER A 3 -11.12 5.43 -4.84
C SER A 3 -11.18 3.89 -4.69
N ARG A 4 -12.08 3.19 -5.41
CA ARG A 4 -12.19 1.73 -5.31
C ARG A 4 -11.00 1.00 -5.94
N ALA A 5 -10.55 1.46 -7.11
CA ALA A 5 -9.43 0.87 -7.82
C ALA A 5 -8.11 1.07 -7.04
N ALA A 6 -7.91 2.28 -6.49
CA ALA A 6 -6.82 2.58 -5.58
C ALA A 6 -6.83 1.66 -4.34
N ALA A 7 -7.99 1.49 -3.71
CA ALA A 7 -8.12 0.60 -2.55
C ALA A 7 -7.83 -0.86 -2.89
N GLU A 8 -8.22 -1.33 -4.07
CA GLU A 8 -7.92 -2.70 -4.53
C GLU A 8 -6.42 -2.91 -4.77
N ARG A 9 -5.71 -1.94 -5.36
CA ARG A 9 -4.24 -2.00 -5.50
C ARG A 9 -3.52 -2.04 -4.16
N ILE A 10 -3.88 -1.14 -3.23
CA ILE A 10 -3.28 -1.12 -1.88
C ILE A 10 -3.55 -2.45 -1.15
N ARG A 11 -4.77 -3.03 -1.28
CA ARG A 11 -5.07 -4.35 -0.69
C ARG A 11 -4.22 -5.47 -1.28
N LYS A 12 -3.92 -5.43 -2.58
CA LYS A 12 -3.03 -6.42 -3.22
C LYS A 12 -1.60 -6.30 -2.68
N ALA A 13 -1.08 -5.08 -2.55
CA ALA A 13 0.23 -4.86 -1.94
C ALA A 13 0.28 -5.37 -0.48
N ILE A 14 -0.76 -5.11 0.32
CA ILE A 14 -0.88 -5.65 1.69
C ILE A 14 -0.87 -7.18 1.69
N ALA A 15 -1.63 -7.81 0.79
CA ALA A 15 -1.70 -9.27 0.72
C ALA A 15 -0.33 -9.89 0.40
N LEU A 16 0.40 -9.29 -0.55
CA LEU A 16 1.77 -9.71 -0.90
C LEU A 16 2.73 -9.61 0.28
N VAL A 17 2.69 -8.50 1.02
CA VAL A 17 3.55 -8.31 2.20
C VAL A 17 3.20 -9.28 3.33
N ASN A 18 1.90 -9.50 3.59
CA ASN A 18 1.48 -10.45 4.60
C ASN A 18 1.88 -11.89 4.25
N SER A 19 1.86 -12.29 2.98
CA SER A 19 2.35 -13.63 2.61
C SER A 19 3.83 -13.81 2.92
N VAL A 20 4.64 -12.74 2.89
CA VAL A 20 6.04 -12.80 3.34
C VAL A 20 6.13 -12.95 4.86
N ALA A 21 5.34 -12.15 5.60
CA ALA A 21 5.33 -12.20 7.07
C ALA A 21 4.85 -13.55 7.61
N ASP A 22 3.84 -14.14 6.96
CA ASP A 22 3.23 -15.42 7.36
C ASP A 22 3.99 -16.64 6.82
N GLU A 23 5.12 -16.45 6.11
CA GLU A 23 5.83 -17.50 5.34
C GLU A 23 4.86 -18.32 4.45
N ALA A 24 3.82 -17.65 3.95
CA ALA A 24 2.70 -18.27 3.27
C ALA A 24 2.96 -18.37 1.77
N GLY A 25 3.51 -19.51 1.36
CA GLY A 25 3.72 -19.86 -0.05
C GLY A 25 4.99 -20.67 -0.25
N ASP A 26 5.02 -21.48 -1.30
CA ASP A 26 6.25 -22.20 -1.70
C ASP A 26 7.21 -21.30 -2.51
N GLU A 27 6.75 -20.11 -2.92
CA GLU A 27 7.49 -19.17 -3.76
C GLU A 27 8.13 -18.07 -2.91
N GLU A 28 9.44 -17.86 -3.07
CA GLU A 28 10.19 -16.84 -2.34
C GLU A 28 9.86 -15.45 -2.90
N ILE A 29 9.06 -14.68 -2.16
CA ILE A 29 8.77 -13.28 -2.49
C ILE A 29 9.96 -12.41 -2.12
N THR A 30 10.46 -11.68 -3.10
CA THR A 30 11.62 -10.81 -2.95
C THR A 30 11.23 -9.39 -2.48
N PRO A 31 12.15 -8.66 -1.81
CA PRO A 31 11.94 -7.24 -1.53
C PRO A 31 11.66 -6.39 -2.77
N THR A 32 12.21 -6.78 -3.93
CA THR A 32 11.97 -6.09 -5.21
C THR A 32 10.51 -6.19 -5.64
N GLU A 33 9.89 -7.36 -5.53
CA GLU A 33 8.48 -7.55 -5.88
C GLU A 33 7.55 -6.75 -4.96
N ILE A 34 7.88 -6.65 -3.67
CA ILE A 34 7.16 -5.79 -2.73
C ILE A 34 7.31 -4.32 -3.15
N ALA A 35 8.54 -3.88 -3.45
CA ALA A 35 8.79 -2.51 -3.88
C ALA A 35 8.05 -2.16 -5.18
N GLU A 36 7.97 -3.08 -6.13
CA GLU A 36 7.19 -2.92 -7.36
C GLU A 36 5.69 -2.76 -7.08
N ALA A 37 5.11 -3.62 -6.23
CA ALA A 37 3.70 -3.50 -5.85
C ALA A 37 3.36 -2.15 -5.18
N ILE A 38 4.28 -1.58 -4.41
CA ILE A 38 4.11 -0.26 -3.79
C ILE A 38 4.28 0.86 -4.82
N ARG A 39 5.26 0.76 -5.73
CA ARG A 39 5.44 1.72 -6.84
C ARG A 39 4.22 1.76 -7.75
N ASP A 40 3.63 0.61 -8.08
CA ASP A 40 2.38 0.51 -8.86
C ASP A 40 1.22 1.27 -8.19
N CYS A 41 1.21 1.33 -6.85
CA CYS A 41 0.25 2.15 -6.13
C CYS A 41 0.57 3.65 -6.28
N LEU A 42 1.84 4.05 -6.22
CA LEU A 42 2.28 5.45 -6.36
C LEU A 42 2.06 6.01 -7.77
N GLU A 43 2.01 5.16 -8.79
CA GLU A 43 1.72 5.52 -10.18
C GLU A 43 0.24 5.86 -10.44
N LEU A 44 -0.64 5.68 -9.46
CA LEU A 44 -2.03 6.11 -9.55
C LEU A 44 -2.15 7.63 -9.76
N PRO A 45 -3.18 8.10 -10.50
CA PRO A 45 -3.41 9.53 -10.71
C PRO A 45 -3.54 10.29 -9.39
N GLU A 46 -3.14 11.56 -9.38
CA GLU A 46 -3.17 12.39 -8.18
C GLU A 46 -4.59 12.60 -7.65
N GLU A 47 -5.59 12.60 -8.54
CA GLU A 47 -7.00 12.69 -8.16
C GLU A 47 -7.50 11.42 -7.42
N GLU A 48 -6.78 10.30 -7.52
CA GLU A 48 -7.12 9.05 -6.85
C GLU A 48 -6.45 8.89 -5.47
N LEU A 49 -5.35 9.61 -5.24
CA LEU A 49 -4.54 9.49 -4.02
C LEU A 49 -4.37 10.83 -3.33
N ALA A 50 -5.05 11.00 -2.20
CA ALA A 50 -4.83 12.13 -1.32
C ALA A 50 -3.35 12.20 -0.85
N PRO A 51 -2.81 13.41 -0.56
CA PRO A 51 -1.40 13.59 -0.22
C PRO A 51 -0.91 12.73 0.96
N ASN A 52 -1.77 12.49 1.95
CA ASN A 52 -1.46 11.60 3.07
C ASN A 52 -1.35 10.12 2.66
N VAL A 53 -2.16 9.65 1.70
CA VAL A 53 -2.04 8.30 1.15
C VAL A 53 -0.71 8.13 0.43
N ARG A 54 -0.33 9.09 -0.42
CA ARG A 54 0.98 9.10 -1.11
C ARG A 54 2.14 9.09 -0.13
N ARG A 55 2.04 9.85 0.95
CA ARG A 55 3.04 9.86 2.03
C ARG A 55 3.22 8.47 2.63
N TYR A 56 2.15 7.79 3.03
CA TYR A 56 2.25 6.44 3.60
C TYR A 56 2.80 5.42 2.60
N LEU A 57 2.41 5.51 1.32
CA LEU A 57 2.98 4.65 0.28
C LEU A 57 4.49 4.88 0.08
N GLY A 58 4.95 6.13 0.16
CA GLY A 58 6.39 6.46 0.13
C GLY A 58 7.12 5.90 1.35
N GLU A 59 6.57 6.09 2.55
CA GLU A 59 7.14 5.53 3.79
C GLU A 59 7.23 3.99 3.74
N ALA A 60 6.25 3.32 3.12
CA ALA A 60 6.29 1.87 2.91
C ALA A 60 7.39 1.45 1.92
N LEU A 61 7.60 2.21 0.84
CA LEU A 61 8.65 1.94 -0.15
C LEU A 61 10.05 2.15 0.44
N ASP A 62 10.24 3.19 1.23
CA ASP A 62 11.49 3.46 1.94
C ASP A 62 11.78 2.33 2.93
N ALA A 63 10.78 1.89 3.68
CA ALA A 63 10.92 0.78 4.63
C ALA A 63 11.36 -0.54 3.95
N VAL A 64 10.82 -0.86 2.78
CA VAL A 64 11.26 -2.03 2.00
C VAL A 64 12.72 -1.88 1.56
N SER A 65 13.09 -0.68 1.11
CA SER A 65 14.46 -0.37 0.66
C SER A 65 15.47 -0.43 1.82
N ASP A 66 15.05 -0.08 3.04
CA ASP A 66 15.83 -0.13 4.27
C ASP A 66 15.92 -1.55 4.87
N GLY A 67 15.22 -2.54 4.29
CA GLY A 67 15.20 -3.91 4.78
C GLY A 67 14.38 -4.07 6.07
N MET A 68 13.38 -3.22 6.28
CA MET A 68 12.48 -3.32 7.43
C MET A 68 11.64 -4.60 7.39
N PRO A 69 11.22 -5.13 8.56
CA PRO A 69 10.37 -6.32 8.61
C PRO A 69 9.05 -6.16 7.84
N ALA A 70 8.56 -7.26 7.25
CA ALA A 70 7.31 -7.28 6.48
C ALA A 70 6.11 -6.74 7.30
N ASP A 71 6.01 -7.06 8.59
CA ASP A 71 4.96 -6.53 9.48
C ASP A 71 4.94 -5.00 9.55
N PHE A 72 6.12 -4.38 9.57
CA PHE A 72 6.24 -2.92 9.60
C PHE A 72 5.78 -2.32 8.27
N VAL A 73 6.18 -2.92 7.15
CA VAL A 73 5.73 -2.50 5.81
C VAL A 73 4.21 -2.65 5.69
N ALA A 74 3.64 -3.78 6.14
CA ALA A 74 2.21 -4.04 6.13
C ALA A 74 1.44 -3.02 6.97
N MET A 75 1.92 -2.71 8.17
CA MET A 75 1.34 -1.68 9.05
C MET A 75 1.24 -0.33 8.34
N THR A 76 2.30 0.10 7.65
CA THR A 76 2.32 1.37 6.91
C THR A 76 1.35 1.35 5.72
N LEU A 77 1.22 0.23 5.02
CA LEU A 77 0.22 0.06 3.95
C LEU A 77 -1.22 0.06 4.48
N TYR A 78 -1.47 -0.49 5.68
CA TYR A 78 -2.77 -0.37 6.34
C TYR A 78 -3.11 1.09 6.68
N ALA A 79 -2.12 1.90 7.09
CA ALA A 79 -2.30 3.34 7.29
C ALA A 79 -2.68 4.06 5.98
N ALA A 80 -2.03 3.72 4.86
CA ALA A 80 -2.40 4.21 3.54
C ALA A 80 -3.86 3.86 3.18
N LEU A 81 -4.28 2.62 3.44
CA LEU A 81 -5.66 2.16 3.18
C LEU A 81 -6.68 2.88 4.09
N GLY A 82 -6.34 3.14 5.35
CA GLY A 82 -7.16 3.91 6.28
C GLY A 82 -7.36 5.34 5.80
N ALA A 83 -6.27 6.02 5.46
CA ALA A 83 -6.27 7.38 4.91
C ALA A 83 -7.11 7.49 3.63
N LEU A 84 -7.05 6.48 2.75
CA LEU A 84 -7.85 6.45 1.52
C LEU A 84 -9.34 6.35 1.82
N ARG A 85 -9.74 5.55 2.82
CA ARG A 85 -11.15 5.41 3.24
C ARG A 85 -11.68 6.69 3.86
N GLU A 86 -10.89 7.35 4.70
CA GLU A 86 -11.27 8.63 5.31
C GLU A 86 -11.45 9.73 4.25
N GLY A 87 -10.56 9.78 3.25
CA GLY A 87 -10.68 10.71 2.12
C GLY A 87 -11.93 10.47 1.28
N GLY A 88 -12.25 9.20 1.00
CA GLY A 88 -13.48 8.82 0.28
C GLY A 88 -14.75 9.14 1.07
N ALA A 89 -14.77 8.84 2.37
CA ALA A 89 -15.91 9.16 3.24
C ALA A 89 -16.18 10.67 3.34
N LYS A 90 -15.13 11.50 3.33
CA LYS A 90 -15.26 12.97 3.35
C LYS A 90 -15.72 13.54 2.01
N ALA A 91 -15.45 12.85 0.88
CA ALA A 91 -15.92 13.25 -0.44
C ALA A 91 -17.41 12.92 -0.68
N GLU A 92 -17.98 11.92 0.00
CA GLU A 92 -19.40 11.57 -0.12
C GLU A 92 -20.34 12.46 0.72
N LEU A 93 -19.79 13.28 1.62
CA LEU A 93 -20.54 14.16 2.53
C LEU A 93 -20.60 15.63 2.07
N ASN A 94 -20.02 15.96 0.91
CA ASN A 94 -20.06 17.29 0.27
C ASN A 94 -20.85 17.24 -1.04
#